data_AF-A0A3D0JGM6-F1
#
_entry.id   AF-A0A3D0JGM6-F1
#
_cell.length_a   1.000
_cell.length_b   1.000
_cell.length_c   1.000
_cell.angle_alpha   90.00
_cell.angle_beta   90.00
_cell.angle_gamma   90.00
#
_symmetry.space_group_name_H-M   'P 1'
#
loop_
_entity.id
_entity.type
_entity.pdbx_description
1 polymer ?
#
loop_
_entity_poly.entity_id
_entity_poly.type
_entity_poly.pdbx_seq_one_letter_code
_entity_poly.pdbx_strand_id
1 'polypeptide(L)'
;TMVDEFQDIVYSNPDMTPDERNAAWRELEKQYKPHLDYTGCDYYEKGCFWQKQHHIYDNPLYYIDYCIAQTDALQYKAWMDKDFKGAWESYLELCKLSASDFFNGLVDKVGLNNPFKPGTLKAVVEQLSKEMGI
;
A
#
# COMPACT_ATOMS: atom_id res chain seq x y z
N THR A 1 -4.87 -2.72 -1.16
CA THR A 1 -4.65 -2.76 0.31
C THR A 1 -5.96 -3.07 0.99
N MET A 2 -5.99 -3.43 2.28
CA MET A 2 -7.26 -3.65 2.99
C MET A 2 -8.22 -2.43 2.93
N VAL A 3 -7.68 -1.21 3.08
CA VAL A 3 -8.47 0.03 3.01
C VAL A 3 -8.98 0.30 1.60
N ASP A 4 -8.16 0.00 0.60
CA ASP A 4 -8.50 0.19 -0.81
C ASP A 4 -9.58 -0.80 -1.27
N GLU A 5 -9.45 -2.09 -0.93
CA GLU A 5 -10.47 -3.11 -1.19
C GLU A 5 -11.80 -2.78 -0.48
N PHE A 6 -11.72 -2.25 0.75
CA PHE A 6 -12.90 -1.74 1.44
C PHE A 6 -13.61 -0.64 0.65
N GLN A 7 -12.86 0.33 0.12
CA GLN A 7 -13.44 1.40 -0.69
C GLN A 7 -14.05 0.85 -2.00
N ASP A 8 -13.38 -0.08 -2.68
CA ASP A 8 -13.92 -0.74 -3.87
C ASP A 8 -15.27 -1.43 -3.59
N ILE A 9 -15.39 -2.14 -2.47
CA ILE A 9 -16.66 -2.76 -2.03
C ILE A 9 -17.74 -1.69 -1.82
N VAL A 10 -17.43 -0.63 -1.08
CA VAL A 10 -18.41 0.43 -0.76
C VAL A 10 -18.85 1.17 -2.02
N TYR A 11 -17.92 1.55 -2.90
CA TYR A 11 -18.23 2.27 -4.15
C TYR A 11 -18.93 1.39 -5.19
N SER A 12 -18.70 0.07 -5.17
CA SER A 12 -19.43 -0.88 -6.02
C SER A 12 -20.84 -1.20 -5.50
N ASN A 13 -21.14 -0.90 -4.23
CA ASN A 13 -22.41 -1.19 -3.57
C ASN A 13 -22.93 0.05 -2.81
N PRO A 14 -23.39 1.10 -3.53
CA PRO A 14 -23.70 2.40 -2.92
C PRO A 14 -24.81 2.35 -1.87
N ASP A 15 -25.72 1.39 -1.98
CA ASP A 15 -26.88 1.22 -1.09
C ASP A 15 -26.56 0.52 0.24
N MET A 16 -25.30 0.11 0.46
CA MET A 16 -24.89 -0.48 1.74
C MET A 16 -25.23 0.44 2.91
N THR A 17 -25.90 -0.14 3.89
CA THR A 17 -26.15 0.47 5.20
C THR A 17 -24.83 0.67 5.96
N PRO A 18 -24.79 1.59 6.95
CA PRO A 18 -23.61 1.75 7.80
C PRO A 18 -23.13 0.45 8.47
N ASP A 19 -24.07 -0.41 8.90
CA ASP A 19 -23.73 -1.69 9.54
C ASP A 19 -23.12 -2.69 8.55
N GLU A 20 -23.60 -2.75 7.30
CA GLU A 20 -23.01 -3.58 6.25
C GLU A 20 -21.58 -3.13 5.91
N ARG A 21 -21.31 -1.81 5.90
CA ARG A 21 -19.95 -1.28 5.69
C ARG A 21 -19.02 -1.68 6.84
N ASN A 22 -19.48 -1.57 8.08
CA ASN A 22 -18.72 -2.00 9.25
C ASN A 22 -18.42 -3.51 9.21
N ALA A 23 -19.41 -4.33 8.81
CA ALA A 23 -19.23 -5.77 8.65
C ALA A 23 -18.20 -6.10 7.55
N ALA A 24 -18.27 -5.45 6.39
CA ALA A 24 -17.30 -5.62 5.31
C ALA A 24 -15.86 -5.27 5.77
N TRP A 25 -15.69 -4.16 6.50
CA TRP A 25 -14.41 -3.82 7.09
C TRP A 25 -13.90 -4.91 8.04
N ARG A 26 -14.77 -5.42 8.93
CA ARG A 26 -14.37 -6.42 9.92
C ARG A 26 -13.92 -7.73 9.27
N GLU A 27 -14.53 -8.12 8.16
CA GLU A 27 -14.12 -9.29 7.40
C GLU A 27 -12.74 -9.10 6.78
N LEU A 28 -12.52 -7.97 6.09
CA LEU A 28 -11.23 -7.63 5.52
C LEU A 28 -10.13 -7.55 6.59
N GLU A 29 -10.43 -7.01 7.76
CA GLU A 29 -9.45 -6.93 8.84
C GLU A 29 -9.01 -8.30 9.36
N LYS A 30 -9.92 -9.28 9.46
CA LYS A 30 -9.55 -10.65 9.80
C LYS A 30 -8.67 -11.29 8.73
N GLN A 31 -8.91 -10.99 7.46
CA GLN A 31 -8.11 -11.49 6.34
C GLN A 31 -6.70 -10.88 6.31
N TYR A 32 -6.60 -9.55 6.36
CA TYR A 32 -5.34 -8.82 6.17
C TYR A 32 -4.55 -8.62 7.46
N LYS A 33 -5.22 -8.63 8.61
CA LYS A 33 -4.63 -8.37 9.93
C LYS A 33 -5.15 -9.37 10.98
N PRO A 34 -5.01 -10.69 10.75
CA PRO A 34 -5.55 -11.73 11.64
C PRO A 34 -5.00 -11.70 13.07
N HIS A 35 -3.88 -10.99 13.28
CA HIS A 35 -3.24 -10.83 14.58
C HIS A 35 -3.87 -9.73 15.45
N LEU A 36 -4.81 -8.93 14.92
CA LEU A 36 -5.47 -7.89 15.71
C LEU A 36 -6.57 -8.46 16.58
N ASP A 37 -6.50 -8.14 17.87
CA ASP A 37 -7.49 -8.49 18.88
C ASP A 37 -8.10 -7.20 19.46
N TYR A 38 -9.42 -7.12 19.44
CA TYR A 38 -10.20 -5.99 19.97
C TYR A 38 -11.07 -6.38 21.16
N THR A 39 -10.83 -7.55 21.76
CA THR A 39 -11.57 -8.06 22.91
C THR A 39 -11.77 -6.97 23.96
N GLY A 40 -13.03 -6.66 24.25
CA GLY A 40 -13.42 -5.65 25.24
C GLY A 40 -13.58 -4.23 24.67
N CYS A 41 -13.54 -4.06 23.34
CA CYS A 41 -13.86 -2.82 22.66
C CYS A 41 -14.99 -3.03 21.63
N ASP A 42 -16.24 -2.99 22.11
CA ASP A 42 -17.46 -3.22 21.31
C ASP A 42 -17.48 -2.44 19.99
N TYR A 43 -16.97 -1.20 19.98
CA TYR A 43 -16.96 -0.36 18.80
C TYR A 43 -16.02 -0.89 17.70
N TYR A 44 -14.82 -1.36 18.06
CA TYR A 44 -13.88 -1.93 17.09
C TYR A 44 -14.20 -3.37 16.75
N GLU A 45 -14.76 -4.16 17.68
CA GLU A 45 -15.27 -5.50 17.38
C GLU A 45 -16.36 -5.50 16.31
N LYS A 46 -17.19 -4.44 16.29
CA LYS A 46 -18.20 -4.20 15.24
C LYS A 46 -17.63 -3.74 13.90
N GLY A 47 -16.32 -3.56 13.76
CA GLY A 47 -15.69 -3.17 12.51
C GLY A 47 -15.66 -1.66 12.24
N CYS A 48 -15.80 -0.81 13.26
CA CYS A 48 -15.83 0.64 13.06
C CYS A 48 -14.43 1.29 12.99
N PHE A 49 -13.34 0.52 12.98
CA PHE A 49 -11.98 1.07 13.03
C PHE A 49 -11.67 1.99 11.84
N TRP A 50 -12.20 1.69 10.65
CA TRP A 50 -12.01 2.50 9.44
C TRP A 50 -12.44 3.96 9.58
N GLN A 51 -13.36 4.25 10.49
CA GLN A 51 -13.91 5.60 10.67
C GLN A 51 -12.87 6.60 11.19
N LYS A 52 -11.76 6.12 11.78
CA LYS A 52 -10.63 6.99 12.16
C LYS A 52 -9.70 7.34 11.00
N GLN A 53 -9.86 6.67 9.86
CA GLN A 53 -8.97 6.80 8.72
C GLN A 53 -9.47 7.95 7.82
N HIS A 54 -8.99 9.17 8.10
CA HIS A 54 -9.48 10.39 7.43
C HIS A 54 -9.46 10.31 5.88
N HIS A 55 -8.46 9.64 5.31
CA HIS A 55 -8.34 9.48 3.86
C HIS A 55 -9.59 8.87 3.20
N ILE A 56 -10.32 7.99 3.90
CA ILE A 56 -11.57 7.39 3.37
C ILE A 56 -12.65 8.47 3.15
N TYR A 57 -12.63 9.54 3.94
CA TYR A 57 -13.59 10.63 3.87
C TYR A 57 -13.11 11.76 2.94
N ASP A 58 -11.84 12.14 3.06
CA ASP A 58 -11.32 13.35 2.43
C ASP A 58 -10.74 13.10 1.04
N ASN A 59 -10.16 11.93 0.80
CA ASN A 59 -9.41 11.60 -0.41
C ASN A 59 -9.68 10.15 -0.84
N PRO A 60 -10.89 9.85 -1.35
CA PRO A 60 -11.28 8.48 -1.66
C PRO A 60 -10.34 7.84 -2.69
N LEU A 61 -10.12 6.54 -2.54
CA LEU A 61 -9.22 5.70 -3.35
C LEU A 61 -7.72 6.07 -3.31
N TYR A 62 -7.30 7.08 -2.56
CA TYR A 62 -5.88 7.49 -2.45
C TYR A 62 -5.00 6.53 -1.62
N TYR A 63 -5.59 5.58 -0.88
CA TYR A 63 -4.82 4.79 0.09
C TYR A 63 -3.91 3.74 -0.57
N ILE A 64 -4.24 3.31 -1.79
CA ILE A 64 -3.42 2.33 -2.54
C ILE A 64 -2.07 2.92 -2.95
N ASP A 65 -2.01 4.22 -3.20
CA ASP A 65 -0.81 4.95 -3.59
C ASP A 65 0.32 4.77 -2.58
N TYR A 66 0.01 4.71 -1.29
CA TYR A 66 1.00 4.44 -0.26
C TYR A 66 1.66 3.07 -0.42
N CYS A 67 0.90 2.02 -0.77
CA CYS A 67 1.48 0.70 -0.97
C CYS A 67 2.25 0.56 -2.28
N ILE A 68 1.80 1.25 -3.33
CA ILE A 68 2.54 1.34 -4.59
C ILE A 68 3.88 2.05 -4.33
N ALA A 69 3.85 3.25 -3.76
CA ALA A 69 5.05 4.03 -3.44
C ALA A 69 5.97 3.34 -2.43
N GLN A 70 5.41 2.61 -1.45
CA GLN A 70 6.21 1.82 -0.51
C GLN A 70 7.01 0.74 -1.23
N THR A 71 6.46 0.12 -2.28
CA THR A 71 7.19 -0.87 -3.07
C THR A 71 8.43 -0.25 -3.73
N ASP A 72 8.29 0.95 -4.29
CA ASP A 72 9.41 1.68 -4.89
C ASP A 72 10.43 2.14 -3.84
N ALA A 73 9.97 2.62 -2.69
CA ALA A 73 10.84 3.01 -1.58
C ALA A 73 11.65 1.82 -1.03
N LEU A 74 11.02 0.65 -0.95
CA LEU A 74 11.66 -0.60 -0.53
C LEU A 74 12.70 -1.08 -1.54
N GLN A 75 12.43 -0.95 -2.84
CA GLN A 75 13.44 -1.18 -3.89
C GLN A 75 14.64 -0.25 -3.73
N TYR A 76 14.40 1.05 -3.50
CA TYR A 76 15.48 2.01 -3.26
C TYR A 76 16.27 1.68 -2.01
N LYS A 77 15.62 1.29 -0.90
CA LYS A 77 16.33 0.90 0.33
C LYS A 77 17.32 -0.24 0.04
N ALA A 78 16.83 -1.28 -0.62
CA ALA A 78 17.61 -2.48 -0.90
C ALA A 78 18.72 -2.21 -1.95
N TRP A 79 18.53 -1.23 -2.84
CA TRP A 79 19.58 -0.74 -3.74
C TRP A 79 20.60 0.11 -2.99
N MET A 80 20.18 1.06 -2.16
CA MET A 80 21.06 1.95 -1.40
C MET A 80 22.02 1.19 -0.47
N ASP A 81 21.59 0.06 0.09
CA ASP A 81 22.45 -0.78 0.93
C ASP A 81 23.59 -1.46 0.14
N LYS A 82 23.42 -1.65 -1.18
CA LYS A 82 24.39 -2.27 -2.07
C LYS A 82 25.25 -1.25 -2.83
N ASP A 83 24.61 -0.18 -3.30
CA ASP A 83 25.22 0.92 -4.03
C ASP A 83 24.44 2.21 -3.76
N PHE A 84 24.84 2.89 -2.70
CA PHE A 84 24.23 4.15 -2.28
C PHE A 84 24.27 5.21 -3.39
N LYS A 85 25.40 5.34 -4.10
CA LYS A 85 25.60 6.41 -5.07
C LYS A 85 24.71 6.21 -6.30
N GLY A 86 24.68 5.00 -6.86
CA GLY A 86 23.82 4.68 -8.00
C GLY A 86 22.35 4.84 -7.67
N ALA A 87 21.91 4.35 -6.50
CA ALA A 87 20.53 4.51 -6.04
C ALA A 87 20.14 5.99 -5.83
N TRP A 88 21.03 6.80 -5.27
CA TRP A 88 20.79 8.23 -5.07
C TRP A 88 20.70 9.01 -6.38
N GLU A 89 21.58 8.72 -7.34
CA GLU A 89 21.54 9.33 -8.67
C GLU A 89 20.23 8.99 -9.39
N SER A 90 19.80 7.73 -9.30
CA SER A 90 18.50 7.27 -9.79
C SER A 90 17.32 8.00 -9.13
N TYR A 91 17.31 8.11 -7.79
CA TYR A 91 16.27 8.80 -7.05
C TYR A 91 16.17 10.29 -7.43
N LEU A 92 17.31 10.97 -7.55
CA LEU A 92 17.35 12.36 -8.00
C LEU A 92 16.82 12.52 -9.43
N GLU A 93 17.11 11.57 -10.32
CA GLU A 93 16.54 11.58 -11.65
C GLU A 93 15.03 11.43 -11.62
N LEU A 94 14.48 10.53 -10.80
CA LEU A 94 13.03 10.39 -10.61
C LEU A 94 12.40 11.71 -10.16
N CYS A 95 13.01 12.42 -9.20
CA CYS A 95 12.53 13.72 -8.74
C CYS A 95 12.54 14.78 -9.86
N LYS A 96 13.54 14.77 -10.75
CA LYS A 96 13.63 15.71 -11.88
C LYS A 96 12.60 15.39 -12.95
N LEU A 97 12.37 14.10 -13.23
CA LEU A 97 11.35 13.67 -14.17
C LEU A 97 9.96 14.12 -13.71
N SER A 98 9.67 14.08 -12.41
CA SER A 98 8.41 14.56 -11.84
C SER A 98 7.20 13.99 -12.61
N ALA A 99 6.17 14.78 -12.88
CA ALA A 99 4.98 14.39 -13.65
C ALA A 99 5.16 14.47 -15.18
N SER A 100 6.37 14.26 -15.71
CA SER A 100 6.64 14.31 -17.16
C SER A 100 6.16 13.07 -17.94
N ASP A 101 5.77 12.00 -17.25
CA ASP A 101 5.29 10.75 -17.84
C ASP A 101 4.34 10.02 -16.85
N PHE A 102 3.70 8.95 -17.32
CA PHE A 102 2.94 8.04 -16.48
C PHE A 102 3.86 7.24 -15.54
N PHE A 103 3.32 6.86 -14.37
CA PHE A 103 4.03 6.11 -13.33
C PHE A 103 4.87 4.94 -13.89
N ASN A 104 4.26 4.07 -14.71
CA ASN A 104 4.93 2.92 -15.29
C ASN A 104 6.17 3.30 -16.12
N GLY A 105 6.10 4.39 -16.86
CA GLY A 105 7.23 4.90 -17.65
C GLY A 105 8.31 5.51 -16.78
N LEU A 106 7.92 6.22 -15.71
CA LEU A 106 8.86 6.84 -14.77
C LEU A 106 9.69 5.81 -14.02
N VAL A 107 9.06 4.77 -13.46
CA VAL A 107 9.78 3.73 -12.70
C VAL A 107 10.76 2.95 -13.58
N ASP A 108 10.35 2.59 -14.80
CA ASP A 108 11.21 1.87 -15.75
C ASP A 108 12.41 2.76 -16.18
N LYS A 109 12.24 4.09 -16.34
CA LYS A 109 13.32 5.03 -16.71
C LYS A 109 14.42 5.15 -15.65
N VAL A 110 14.06 5.01 -14.38
CA VAL A 110 15.01 5.11 -13.26
C VAL A 110 15.49 3.73 -12.77
N GLY A 111 15.19 2.67 -13.53
CA GLY A 111 15.70 1.33 -13.21
C GLY A 111 15.03 0.67 -12.00
N LEU A 112 13.89 1.18 -11.55
CA LEU A 112 13.01 0.45 -10.63
C LEU A 112 12.20 -0.59 -11.40
N ASN A 113 11.82 -1.67 -10.74
CA ASN A 113 10.87 -2.63 -11.30
C ASN A 113 9.45 -2.13 -11.05
N ASN A 114 8.64 -2.19 -12.10
CA ASN A 114 7.23 -1.86 -12.00
C ASN A 114 6.48 -2.78 -11.00
N PRO A 115 5.81 -2.23 -9.97
CA PRO A 115 5.15 -3.01 -8.92
C PRO A 115 3.96 -3.85 -9.41
N PHE A 116 3.41 -3.55 -10.59
CA PHE A 116 2.31 -4.29 -11.21
C PHE A 116 2.78 -5.47 -12.07
N LYS A 117 4.09 -5.58 -12.36
CA LYS A 117 4.62 -6.74 -13.09
C LYS A 117 4.66 -7.97 -12.17
N PRO A 118 4.22 -9.16 -12.65
CA PRO A 118 4.26 -10.37 -11.85
C PRO A 118 5.64 -10.65 -11.27
N GLY A 119 5.70 -10.96 -9.97
CA GLY A 119 6.94 -11.29 -9.28
C GLY A 119 7.69 -10.10 -8.67
N THR A 120 7.40 -8.84 -9.03
CA THR A 120 8.08 -7.66 -8.47
C THR A 120 7.97 -7.61 -6.95
N LEU A 121 6.73 -7.64 -6.42
CA LEU A 121 6.50 -7.60 -4.97
C LEU A 121 7.20 -8.73 -4.22
N LYS A 122 7.15 -9.94 -4.78
CA LYS A 122 7.81 -11.13 -4.20
C LYS A 122 9.32 -10.92 -4.10
N ALA A 123 9.95 -10.47 -5.18
CA ALA A 123 11.39 -10.24 -5.22
C ALA A 123 11.83 -9.15 -4.22
N VAL A 124 11.06 -8.06 -4.10
CA VAL A 124 11.32 -6.99 -3.13
C VAL A 124 11.27 -7.52 -1.70
N VAL A 125 10.22 -8.27 -1.35
CA VAL A 125 10.07 -8.85 -0.01
C VAL A 125 11.18 -9.87 0.28
N GLU A 126 11.50 -10.76 -0.66
CA GLU A 126 12.57 -11.76 -0.48
C GLU A 126 13.93 -11.10 -0.23
N GLN A 127 14.25 -10.03 -0.96
CA GLN A 127 15.50 -9.30 -0.79
C GLN A 127 15.59 -8.67 0.62
N LEU A 128 14.54 -7.98 1.05
CA LEU A 128 14.52 -7.30 2.35
C LEU A 128 14.48 -8.26 3.52
N SER A 129 13.72 -9.35 3.40
CA SER A 129 13.62 -10.37 4.46
C SER A 129 14.98 -10.98 4.73
N LYS A 130 15.75 -11.29 3.66
CA LYS A 130 17.13 -11.73 3.76
C LYS A 130 18.04 -10.72 4.46
N GLU A 131 17.89 -9.43 4.18
CA GLU A 131 18.67 -8.35 4.82
C GLU A 131 18.29 -8.18 6.30
N MET A 132 17.02 -8.41 6.65
CA MET A 132 16.49 -8.33 8.01
C MET A 132 16.69 -9.62 8.83
N GLY A 133 17.09 -10.72 8.19
CA GLY A 133 17.28 -12.01 8.85
C GLY A 133 15.97 -12.69 9.26
N ILE A 134 14.88 -12.44 8.54
CA ILE A 134 13.56 -13.07 8.73
C ILE A 134 13.10 -13.85 7.50
#